data_AF-A0A0J9BW59-F1
#
_entry.id   AF-A0A0J9BW59-F1
#
_cell.length_a   1.000
_cell.length_b   1.000
_cell.length_c   1.000
_cell.angle_alpha   90.00
_cell.angle_beta   90.00
_cell.angle_gamma   90.00
#
_symmetry.space_group_name_H-M   'P 1'
#
loop_
_entity.id
_entity.type
_entity.pdbx_description
1 polymer ?
#
loop_
_entity_poly.entity_id
_entity_poly.type
_entity_poly.pdbx_seq_one_letter_code
_entity_poly.pdbx_strand_id
1 'polypeptide(L)'
;MNTVKRTKLKGKHTAWILVLALACILTAAAIWMTHRGKGGIQIAGDAYYAGSFPLEGYFDYHQMDKKWAGNPLGEARDTMGSSGCLTCCIAASLKGQGIYDYTPGQLNQLFNDHGVYNESGAIIWKNLEEALPGVTVDLDGQMSSAFINRMIEQGKYPIVKVRRKSGAVHWIMLTGTEEDSYDITAMDPIDGYVHLSDYANTIYSVRVVTGGFY
;
A
#
# COMPACT_ATOMS: atom_id res chain seq x y z
N MET A 1 61.82 -43.50 22.37
CA MET A 1 60.89 -42.72 23.22
C MET A 1 60.24 -41.64 22.37
N ASN A 2 59.01 -41.86 21.93
CA ASN A 2 58.18 -40.85 21.26
C ASN A 2 57.19 -40.30 22.29
N THR A 3 57.18 -38.99 22.50
CA THR A 3 56.10 -38.33 23.25
C THR A 3 55.52 -37.23 22.35
N VAL A 4 54.46 -37.57 21.64
CA VAL A 4 53.66 -36.63 20.85
C VAL A 4 52.90 -35.72 21.81
N LYS A 5 53.25 -34.43 21.85
CA LYS A 5 52.37 -33.39 22.40
C LYS A 5 51.21 -33.20 21.42
N ARG A 6 50.05 -33.81 21.70
CA ARG A 6 48.80 -33.46 21.02
C ARG A 6 48.33 -32.08 21.50
N THR A 7 48.45 -31.11 20.62
CA THR A 7 48.08 -29.71 20.79
C THR A 7 46.58 -29.55 21.02
N LYS A 8 46.20 -28.89 22.12
CA LYS A 8 44.86 -28.33 22.34
C LYS A 8 44.60 -27.22 21.31
N LEU A 9 44.11 -27.56 20.12
CA LEU A 9 43.72 -26.58 19.09
C LEU A 9 42.25 -26.66 18.66
N LYS A 10 41.40 -27.35 19.42
CA LYS A 10 39.97 -27.46 19.08
C LYS A 10 39.07 -26.38 19.68
N GLY A 11 39.43 -25.77 20.82
CA GLY A 11 38.52 -24.90 21.58
C GLY A 11 38.38 -23.46 21.09
N LYS A 12 39.43 -22.90 20.47
CA LYS A 12 39.40 -21.50 19.99
C LYS A 12 38.62 -21.40 18.68
N HIS A 13 38.87 -22.28 17.71
CA HIS A 13 38.17 -22.27 16.42
C HIS A 13 36.67 -22.55 16.56
N THR A 14 36.27 -23.46 17.45
CA THR A 14 34.84 -23.69 17.73
C THR A 14 34.17 -22.48 18.38
N ALA A 15 34.86 -21.78 19.29
CA ALA A 15 34.36 -20.54 19.88
C ALA A 15 34.16 -19.44 18.83
N TRP A 16 35.10 -19.24 17.90
CA TRP A 16 34.97 -18.28 16.80
C TRP A 16 33.81 -18.62 15.85
N ILE A 17 33.60 -19.90 15.54
CA ILE A 17 32.47 -20.35 14.72
C ILE A 17 31.14 -20.06 15.41
N LEU A 18 31.04 -20.29 16.73
CA LEU A 18 29.83 -20.01 17.50
C LEU A 18 29.53 -18.49 17.58
N VAL A 19 30.56 -17.66 17.75
CA VAL A 19 30.39 -16.20 17.75
C VAL A 19 29.93 -15.70 16.38
N LEU A 20 30.50 -16.20 15.29
CA LEU A 20 30.08 -15.85 13.93
C LEU A 20 28.66 -16.32 13.62
N ALA A 21 28.29 -17.53 14.03
CA ALA A 21 26.93 -18.04 13.86
C ALA A 21 25.91 -17.18 14.62
N LEU A 22 26.22 -16.80 15.87
CA LEU A 22 25.36 -15.92 16.67
C LEU A 22 25.23 -14.53 16.04
N ALA A 23 26.33 -13.96 15.54
CA ALA A 23 26.30 -12.68 14.83
C ALA A 23 25.45 -12.73 13.55
N CYS A 24 25.53 -13.83 12.79
CA CYS A 24 24.67 -14.05 11.62
C CYS A 24 23.18 -14.19 12.01
N ILE A 25 22.87 -14.87 13.12
CA ILE A 25 21.49 -15.00 13.60
C ILE A 25 20.95 -13.65 14.08
N LEU A 26 21.75 -12.87 14.82
CA LEU A 26 21.33 -11.55 15.31
C LEU A 26 21.16 -10.55 14.17
N THR A 27 22.01 -10.60 13.14
CA THR A 27 21.86 -9.77 11.94
C THR A 27 20.66 -10.20 11.10
N ALA A 28 20.43 -11.49 10.89
CA ALA A 28 19.23 -12.00 10.23
C ALA A 28 17.95 -11.65 11.01
N ALA A 29 17.99 -11.71 12.35
CA ALA A 29 16.90 -11.28 13.21
C ALA A 29 16.69 -9.77 13.17
N ALA A 30 17.75 -8.96 13.13
CA ALA A 30 17.67 -7.51 12.99
C ALA A 30 17.10 -7.12 11.62
N ILE A 31 17.56 -7.75 10.54
CA ILE A 31 17.00 -7.61 9.17
C ILE A 31 15.53 -8.05 9.18
N TRP A 32 15.19 -9.18 9.81
CA TRP A 32 13.81 -9.62 9.93
C TRP A 32 12.94 -8.68 10.77
N MET A 33 13.50 -8.05 11.81
CA MET A 33 12.82 -7.04 12.65
C MET A 33 12.66 -5.70 11.93
N THR A 34 13.61 -5.29 11.08
CA THR A 34 13.48 -4.08 10.26
C THR A 34 12.60 -4.30 9.03
N HIS A 35 12.55 -5.53 8.50
CA HIS A 35 11.61 -5.95 7.45
C HIS A 35 10.22 -6.30 7.95
N ARG A 36 10.05 -6.59 9.26
CA ARG A 36 8.77 -6.39 9.96
C ARG A 36 8.54 -4.89 10.05
N GLY A 37 8.09 -4.32 8.93
CA GLY A 37 7.60 -2.95 8.88
C GLY A 37 6.66 -2.68 10.06
N LYS A 38 6.67 -1.43 10.53
CA LYS A 38 5.78 -0.89 11.59
C LYS A 38 4.49 -1.73 11.66
N GLY A 39 4.27 -2.38 12.80
CA GLY A 39 3.18 -3.35 12.94
C GLY A 39 1.86 -2.80 12.41
N GLY A 40 1.10 -3.64 11.71
CA GLY A 40 -0.21 -3.24 11.20
C GLY A 40 -1.13 -2.81 12.34
N ILE A 41 -2.04 -1.89 12.06
CA ILE A 41 -3.00 -1.36 13.03
C ILE A 41 -4.40 -1.81 12.63
N GLN A 42 -5.17 -2.24 13.63
CA GLN A 42 -6.58 -2.60 13.50
C GLN A 42 -7.42 -1.33 13.43
N ILE A 43 -8.31 -1.25 12.44
CA ILE A 43 -9.21 -0.12 12.18
C ILE A 43 -10.65 -0.63 12.29
N ALA A 44 -11.51 0.18 12.89
CA ALA A 44 -12.93 -0.12 13.02
C ALA A 44 -13.78 1.09 12.64
N GLY A 45 -14.89 0.85 11.95
CA GLY A 45 -15.93 1.87 11.78
C GLY A 45 -16.62 2.18 13.10
N ASP A 46 -17.05 3.42 13.27
CA ASP A 46 -17.73 3.91 14.49
C ASP A 46 -19.19 4.32 14.26
N ALA A 47 -19.59 4.54 13.00
CA ALA A 47 -20.92 4.91 12.60
C ALA A 47 -21.19 4.48 11.15
N TYR A 48 -22.44 4.66 10.70
CA TYR A 48 -22.81 4.54 9.31
C TYR A 48 -22.40 5.79 8.52
N TYR A 49 -21.62 5.58 7.46
CA TYR A 49 -21.21 6.57 6.48
C TYR A 49 -21.55 6.03 5.10
N ALA A 50 -22.55 6.63 4.46
CA ALA A 50 -22.98 6.23 3.13
C ALA A 50 -21.81 6.31 2.14
N GLY A 51 -21.50 5.19 1.49
CA GLY A 51 -20.53 5.14 0.40
C GLY A 51 -21.00 6.04 -0.74
N SER A 52 -20.42 7.23 -0.86
CA SER A 52 -20.79 8.20 -1.90
C SER A 52 -20.12 7.90 -3.25
N PHE A 53 -19.28 6.86 -3.30
CA PHE A 53 -18.63 6.41 -4.52
C PHE A 53 -19.63 5.58 -5.36
N PRO A 54 -19.81 5.86 -6.66
CA PRO A 54 -20.79 5.16 -7.50
C PRO A 54 -20.55 3.65 -7.53
N LEU A 55 -21.63 2.85 -7.51
CA LEU A 55 -21.52 1.38 -7.48
C LEU A 55 -20.77 0.84 -8.71
N GLU A 56 -21.00 1.39 -9.90
CA GLU A 56 -20.22 1.04 -11.10
C GLU A 56 -18.71 1.31 -10.94
N GLY A 57 -18.36 2.36 -10.19
CA GLY A 57 -16.98 2.75 -9.95
C GLY A 57 -16.17 1.68 -9.21
N TYR A 58 -16.81 0.79 -8.45
CA TYR A 58 -16.12 -0.31 -7.77
C TYR A 58 -15.51 -1.30 -8.76
N PHE A 59 -16.04 -1.41 -9.99
CA PHE A 59 -15.57 -2.37 -10.99
C PHE A 59 -14.84 -1.70 -12.15
N ASP A 60 -15.16 -0.43 -12.45
CA ASP A 60 -14.56 0.31 -13.58
C ASP A 60 -13.07 0.65 -13.37
N TYR A 61 -12.57 0.60 -12.13
CA TYR A 61 -11.19 0.94 -11.77
C TYR A 61 -10.27 -0.29 -11.61
N HIS A 62 -10.64 -1.40 -12.24
CA HIS A 62 -9.94 -2.68 -12.14
C HIS A 62 -8.55 -2.65 -12.80
N GLN A 63 -7.48 -2.98 -12.07
CA GLN A 63 -6.09 -2.86 -12.54
C GLN A 63 -5.75 -3.78 -13.72
N MET A 64 -6.46 -4.91 -13.84
CA MET A 64 -6.29 -5.86 -14.96
C MET A 64 -7.28 -5.65 -16.12
N ASP A 65 -7.95 -4.49 -16.21
CA ASP A 65 -8.73 -4.16 -17.42
C ASP A 65 -7.82 -4.18 -18.66
N LYS A 66 -8.28 -4.85 -19.72
CA LYS A 66 -7.51 -5.05 -20.95
C LYS A 66 -7.05 -3.75 -21.63
N LYS A 67 -7.75 -2.63 -21.39
CA LYS A 67 -7.41 -1.32 -21.94
C LYS A 67 -6.10 -0.76 -21.40
N TRP A 68 -5.71 -1.11 -20.17
CA TRP A 68 -4.50 -0.56 -19.53
C TRP A 68 -3.63 -1.57 -18.81
N ALA A 69 -4.07 -2.81 -18.58
CA ALA A 69 -3.32 -3.82 -17.81
C ALA A 69 -1.89 -4.07 -18.33
N GLY A 70 -1.69 -3.92 -19.64
CA GLY A 70 -0.37 -4.06 -20.28
C GLY A 70 0.49 -2.80 -20.23
N ASN A 71 -0.04 -1.66 -19.80
CA ASN A 71 0.69 -0.39 -19.79
C ASN A 71 1.73 -0.39 -18.66
N PRO A 72 2.96 0.07 -18.91
CA PRO A 72 4.03 0.07 -17.92
C PRO A 72 3.83 1.15 -16.85
N LEU A 73 4.49 0.95 -15.70
CA LEU A 73 4.60 1.92 -14.61
C LEU A 73 5.95 2.63 -14.70
N GLY A 74 6.08 3.63 -15.57
CA GLY A 74 7.37 4.23 -15.91
C GLY A 74 8.24 3.24 -16.68
N GLU A 75 9.54 3.24 -16.38
CA GLU A 75 10.51 2.30 -16.94
C GLU A 75 10.60 0.97 -16.16
N ALA A 76 9.71 0.76 -15.18
CA ALA A 76 9.71 -0.43 -14.37
C ALA A 76 9.31 -1.68 -15.18
N ARG A 77 9.74 -2.85 -14.70
CA ARG A 77 9.29 -4.14 -15.27
C ARG A 77 7.79 -4.38 -15.08
N ASP A 78 7.21 -3.74 -14.08
CA ASP A 78 5.82 -3.93 -13.68
C ASP A 78 4.86 -3.13 -14.59
N THR A 79 3.64 -3.66 -14.73
CA THR A 79 2.56 -3.02 -15.47
C THR A 79 1.41 -2.66 -14.54
N MET A 80 0.43 -1.91 -15.04
CA MET A 80 -0.83 -1.68 -14.33
C MET A 80 -1.48 -2.99 -13.86
N GLY A 81 -1.46 -4.03 -14.71
CA GLY A 81 -2.03 -5.33 -14.36
C GLY A 81 -1.32 -6.03 -13.21
N SER A 82 0.02 -5.90 -13.10
CA SER A 82 0.78 -6.55 -12.04
C SER A 82 0.86 -5.75 -10.74
N SER A 83 0.96 -4.41 -10.83
CA SER A 83 1.32 -3.54 -9.70
C SER A 83 0.54 -2.21 -9.65
N GLY A 84 -0.49 -2.03 -10.48
CA GLY A 84 -1.24 -0.77 -10.62
C GLY A 84 -2.25 -0.43 -9.53
N CYS A 85 -2.39 -1.26 -8.48
CA CYS A 85 -3.40 -1.08 -7.43
C CYS A 85 -3.46 0.35 -6.85
N LEU A 86 -2.31 0.94 -6.55
CA LEU A 86 -2.25 2.30 -6.02
C LEU A 86 -2.70 3.35 -7.03
N THR A 87 -2.28 3.25 -8.30
CA THR A 87 -2.72 4.15 -9.38
C THR A 87 -4.23 4.09 -9.57
N CYS A 88 -4.81 2.89 -9.55
CA CYS A 88 -6.26 2.70 -9.63
C CYS A 88 -7.00 3.36 -8.46
N CYS A 89 -6.50 3.17 -7.22
CA CYS A 89 -7.08 3.82 -6.05
C CYS A 89 -7.02 5.34 -6.12
N ILE A 90 -5.92 5.91 -6.62
CA ILE A 90 -5.77 7.36 -6.79
C ILE A 90 -6.77 7.88 -7.83
N ALA A 91 -6.88 7.22 -8.99
CA ALA A 91 -7.84 7.60 -10.02
C ALA A 91 -9.28 7.58 -9.49
N ALA A 92 -9.65 6.52 -8.77
CA ALA A 92 -10.97 6.39 -8.15
C ALA A 92 -11.22 7.46 -7.07
N SER A 93 -10.23 7.75 -6.23
CA SER A 93 -10.33 8.76 -5.17
C SER A 93 -10.52 10.17 -5.74
N LEU A 94 -9.79 10.51 -6.82
CA LEU A 94 -9.95 11.78 -7.52
C LEU A 94 -11.34 11.92 -8.15
N LYS A 95 -11.86 10.84 -8.74
CA LYS A 95 -13.22 10.80 -9.29
C LYS A 95 -14.28 10.93 -8.20
N GLY A 96 -14.15 10.17 -7.12
CA GLY A 96 -15.07 10.17 -5.98
C GLY A 96 -15.19 11.54 -5.33
N GLN A 97 -14.08 12.30 -5.27
CA GLN A 97 -14.06 13.67 -4.76
C GLN A 97 -14.48 14.73 -5.79
N GLY A 98 -14.73 14.35 -7.05
CA GLY A 98 -15.05 15.29 -8.12
C GLY A 98 -13.88 16.21 -8.52
N ILE A 99 -12.63 15.81 -8.24
CA ILE A 99 -11.42 16.60 -8.53
C ILE A 99 -10.99 16.38 -9.99
N TYR A 100 -10.84 15.12 -10.39
CA TYR A 100 -10.52 14.71 -11.76
C TYR A 100 -11.27 13.46 -12.15
N ASP A 101 -11.62 13.35 -13.44
CA ASP A 101 -12.32 12.20 -14.01
C ASP A 101 -11.40 11.42 -14.96
N TYR A 102 -10.33 10.86 -14.40
CA TYR A 102 -9.42 10.00 -15.15
C TYR A 102 -9.75 8.54 -14.92
N THR A 103 -9.82 7.77 -16.01
CA THR A 103 -9.68 6.31 -15.92
C THR A 103 -8.28 5.95 -15.40
N PRO A 104 -8.09 4.74 -14.82
CA PRO A 104 -6.75 4.30 -14.40
C PRO A 104 -5.72 4.35 -15.54
N GLY A 105 -6.13 4.02 -16.77
CA GLY A 105 -5.27 4.10 -17.94
C GLY A 105 -4.83 5.53 -18.28
N GLN A 106 -5.75 6.50 -18.23
CA GLN A 106 -5.44 7.91 -18.47
C GLN A 106 -4.52 8.47 -17.38
N LEU A 107 -4.79 8.16 -16.11
CA LEU A 107 -3.94 8.61 -15.01
C LEU A 107 -2.54 7.98 -15.11
N ASN A 108 -2.46 6.69 -15.44
CA ASN A 108 -1.17 6.02 -15.66
C ASN A 108 -0.38 6.70 -16.79
N GLN A 109 -1.03 7.05 -17.91
CA GLN A 109 -0.38 7.76 -19.00
C GLN A 109 0.17 9.11 -18.53
N LEU A 110 -0.65 9.91 -17.85
CA LEU A 110 -0.23 11.19 -17.27
C LEU A 110 1.00 11.02 -16.36
N PHE A 111 0.99 9.98 -15.51
CA PHE A 111 2.08 9.69 -14.59
C PHE A 111 3.37 9.28 -15.31
N ASN A 112 3.27 8.51 -16.40
CA ASN A 112 4.42 8.22 -17.26
C ASN A 112 4.98 9.49 -17.89
N ASP A 113 4.11 10.33 -18.48
CA ASP A 113 4.50 11.54 -19.20
C ASP A 113 5.21 12.58 -18.30
N HIS A 114 4.89 12.58 -17.00
CA HIS A 114 5.43 13.53 -16.02
C HIS A 114 6.48 12.91 -15.09
N GLY A 115 6.94 11.68 -15.35
CA GLY A 115 7.95 11.02 -14.52
C GLY A 115 7.52 10.84 -13.07
N VAL A 116 6.23 10.55 -12.84
CA VAL A 116 5.66 10.32 -11.51
C VAL A 116 6.14 8.98 -10.94
N TYR A 117 6.49 8.02 -11.79
CA TYR A 117 7.09 6.76 -11.37
C TYR A 117 8.61 6.86 -11.33
N ASN A 118 9.23 6.31 -10.28
CA ASN A 118 10.66 6.06 -10.27
C ASN A 118 11.00 4.76 -11.04
N GLU A 119 12.29 4.39 -11.09
CA GLU A 119 12.77 3.18 -11.79
C GLU A 119 12.14 1.86 -11.30
N SER A 120 11.62 1.84 -10.06
CA SER A 120 10.93 0.67 -9.50
C SER A 120 9.41 0.70 -9.68
N GLY A 121 8.87 1.69 -10.39
CA GLY A 121 7.42 1.89 -10.58
C GLY A 121 6.72 2.47 -9.34
N ALA A 122 7.48 2.96 -8.35
CA ALA A 122 6.90 3.59 -7.16
C ALA A 122 6.62 5.07 -7.44
N ILE A 123 5.51 5.57 -6.88
CA ILE A 123 5.08 6.96 -7.06
C ILE A 123 5.99 7.91 -6.29
N ILE A 124 6.53 8.90 -6.99
CA ILE A 124 7.18 10.09 -6.46
C ILE A 124 6.09 11.14 -6.22
N TRP A 125 5.67 11.26 -4.97
CA TRP A 125 4.51 12.08 -4.57
C TRP A 125 4.61 13.54 -5.01
N LYS A 126 5.81 14.13 -4.94
CA LYS A 126 6.04 15.50 -5.41
C LYS A 126 5.71 15.66 -6.91
N ASN A 127 6.15 14.71 -7.73
CA ASN A 127 5.90 14.75 -9.17
C ASN A 127 4.41 14.52 -9.46
N LEU A 128 3.71 13.73 -8.65
CA LEU A 128 2.26 13.57 -8.74
C LEU A 128 1.54 14.90 -8.50
N GLU A 129 1.89 15.64 -7.45
CA GLU A 129 1.31 16.95 -7.15
C GLU A 129 1.60 17.98 -8.24
N GLU A 130 2.79 17.94 -8.85
CA GLU A 130 3.13 18.77 -10.01
C GLU A 130 2.33 18.39 -11.27
N ALA A 131 2.10 17.10 -11.50
CA ALA A 131 1.32 16.58 -12.64
C ALA A 131 -0.19 16.80 -12.49
N LEU A 132 -0.67 16.98 -11.26
CA LEU A 132 -2.08 17.21 -10.93
C LEU A 132 -2.24 18.52 -10.14
N PRO A 133 -2.21 19.69 -10.81
CA PRO A 133 -2.31 20.97 -10.13
C PRO A 133 -3.55 21.08 -9.22
N GLY A 134 -3.33 21.46 -7.96
CA GLY A 134 -4.41 21.57 -6.96
C GLY A 134 -4.68 20.28 -6.19
N VAL A 135 -3.96 19.18 -6.47
CA VAL A 135 -3.96 17.95 -5.67
C VAL A 135 -2.85 18.01 -4.62
N THR A 136 -3.16 17.53 -3.42
CA THR A 136 -2.22 17.37 -2.30
C THR A 136 -2.31 15.95 -1.76
N VAL A 137 -1.17 15.41 -1.31
CA VAL A 137 -1.12 14.07 -0.71
C VAL A 137 -0.69 14.15 0.75
N ASP A 138 -1.59 13.72 1.65
CA ASP A 138 -1.23 13.49 3.06
C ASP A 138 -0.52 12.14 3.20
N LEU A 139 0.80 12.21 3.42
CA LEU A 139 1.66 11.06 3.69
C LEU A 139 1.81 10.74 5.18
N ASP A 140 1.49 11.69 6.05
CA ASP A 140 1.62 11.64 7.50
C ASP A 140 0.33 11.17 8.19
N GLY A 141 -0.70 10.85 7.39
CA GLY A 141 -2.01 10.40 7.85
C GLY A 141 -1.92 9.46 9.04
N GLN A 142 -2.58 9.85 10.12
CA GLN A 142 -2.57 9.09 11.37
C GLN A 142 -3.27 7.75 11.13
N MET A 143 -2.57 6.64 11.38
CA MET A 143 -3.17 5.30 11.30
C MET A 143 -4.03 5.02 12.54
N SER A 144 -5.21 5.63 12.61
CA SER A 144 -6.19 5.44 13.69
C SER A 144 -7.61 5.36 13.15
N SER A 145 -8.50 4.63 13.85
CA SER A 145 -9.93 4.56 13.48
C SER A 145 -10.55 5.94 13.39
N ALA A 146 -10.33 6.80 14.39
CA ALA A 146 -10.88 8.16 14.41
C ALA A 146 -10.44 9.00 13.20
N PHE A 147 -9.19 8.85 12.74
CA PHE A 147 -8.73 9.54 11.53
C PHE A 147 -9.41 8.98 10.27
N ILE A 148 -9.46 7.66 10.13
CA ILE A 148 -10.06 6.99 8.97
C ILE A 148 -11.55 7.33 8.85
N ASN A 149 -12.32 7.18 9.93
CA ASN A 149 -13.75 7.49 9.96
C ASN A 149 -14.02 8.95 9.60
N ARG A 150 -13.25 9.90 10.15
CA ARG A 150 -13.36 11.32 9.79
C ARG A 150 -13.07 11.59 8.31
N MET A 151 -12.11 10.89 7.71
CA MET A 151 -11.81 11.07 6.27
C MET A 151 -12.92 10.48 5.39
N ILE A 152 -13.49 9.34 5.78
CA ILE A 152 -14.64 8.72 5.10
C ILE A 152 -15.85 9.64 5.19
N GLU A 153 -16.17 10.14 6.38
CA GLU A 153 -17.25 11.10 6.64
C GLU A 153 -17.12 12.36 5.78
N GLN A 154 -15.89 12.85 5.57
CA GLN A 154 -15.61 14.02 4.74
C GLN A 154 -15.56 13.73 3.23
N GLY A 155 -15.78 12.50 2.79
CA GLY A 155 -15.71 12.11 1.38
C GLY A 155 -14.29 12.16 0.80
N LYS A 156 -13.25 11.95 1.62
CA LYS A 156 -11.82 12.05 1.21
C LYS A 156 -11.14 10.71 0.90
N TYR A 157 -11.91 9.62 0.92
CA TYR A 157 -11.51 8.28 0.48
C TYR A 157 -10.06 7.85 0.81
N PRO A 158 -9.74 7.50 2.08
CA PRO A 158 -8.41 7.01 2.45
C PRO A 158 -7.97 5.81 1.61
N ILE A 159 -6.75 5.88 1.06
CA ILE A 159 -6.13 4.78 0.33
C ILE A 159 -5.18 4.05 1.28
N VAL A 160 -5.48 2.80 1.59
CA VAL A 160 -4.79 2.04 2.64
C VAL A 160 -4.02 0.86 2.09
N LYS A 161 -2.87 0.61 2.69
CA LYS A 161 -2.04 -0.56 2.41
C LYS A 161 -2.51 -1.72 3.28
N VAL A 162 -2.88 -2.83 2.65
CA VAL A 162 -3.34 -4.07 3.29
C VAL A 162 -2.46 -5.26 2.88
N ARG A 163 -2.73 -6.42 3.47
CA ARG A 163 -2.15 -7.71 3.03
C ARG A 163 -3.25 -8.64 2.59
N ARG A 164 -3.16 -9.15 1.36
CA ARG A 164 -4.07 -10.20 0.89
C ARG A 164 -3.79 -11.52 1.64
N LYS A 165 -4.70 -12.49 1.53
CA LYS A 165 -4.53 -13.85 2.10
C LYS A 165 -3.23 -14.53 1.66
N SER A 166 -2.72 -14.22 0.47
CA SER A 166 -1.42 -14.69 -0.04
C SER A 166 -0.20 -14.07 0.65
N GLY A 167 -0.38 -13.04 1.48
CA GLY A 167 0.68 -12.23 2.09
C GLY A 167 1.16 -11.07 1.21
N ALA A 168 0.71 -11.00 -0.05
CA ALA A 168 1.03 -9.93 -0.98
C ALA A 168 0.56 -8.57 -0.45
N VAL A 169 1.40 -7.55 -0.64
CA VAL A 169 1.03 -6.16 -0.38
C VAL A 169 0.03 -5.71 -1.44
N HIS A 170 -1.02 -5.01 -1.00
CA HIS A 170 -2.07 -4.48 -1.86
C HIS A 170 -2.55 -3.13 -1.36
N TRP A 171 -3.10 -2.31 -2.25
CA TRP A 171 -3.72 -1.03 -1.91
C TRP A 171 -5.19 -1.05 -2.31
N ILE A 172 -6.03 -0.57 -1.40
CA ILE A 172 -7.48 -0.42 -1.58
C ILE A 172 -7.91 0.99 -1.16
N MET A 173 -9.05 1.46 -1.65
CA MET A 173 -9.62 2.77 -1.33
C MET A 173 -10.84 2.60 -0.44
N LEU A 174 -10.82 3.12 0.78
CA LEU A 174 -11.95 3.05 1.70
C LEU A 174 -13.04 4.04 1.28
N THR A 175 -14.30 3.59 1.30
CA THR A 175 -15.43 4.31 0.67
C THR A 175 -16.55 4.72 1.62
N GLY A 176 -16.74 4.00 2.72
CA GLY A 176 -17.90 4.15 3.58
C GLY A 176 -17.90 3.11 4.69
N THR A 177 -19.06 2.91 5.31
CA THR A 177 -19.32 1.80 6.23
C THR A 177 -20.69 1.19 5.94
N GLU A 178 -20.85 -0.09 6.27
CA GLU A 178 -22.15 -0.78 6.24
C GLU A 178 -23.07 -0.29 7.36
N GLU A 179 -24.37 -0.19 7.09
CA GLU A 179 -25.36 0.36 8.03
C GLU A 179 -25.50 -0.48 9.31
N ASP A 180 -25.52 -1.81 9.17
CA ASP A 180 -25.79 -2.72 10.30
C ASP A 180 -24.53 -3.06 11.12
N SER A 181 -23.38 -3.19 10.46
CA SER A 181 -22.15 -3.71 11.08
C SER A 181 -21.09 -2.65 11.35
N TYR A 182 -21.22 -1.48 10.72
CA TYR A 182 -20.17 -0.46 10.60
C TYR A 182 -18.85 -1.00 10.04
N ASP A 183 -18.88 -2.14 9.34
CA ASP A 183 -17.71 -2.64 8.63
C ASP A 183 -17.35 -1.66 7.52
N ILE A 184 -16.07 -1.36 7.40
CA ILE A 184 -15.61 -0.34 6.45
C ILE A 184 -15.63 -0.93 5.05
N THR A 185 -16.32 -0.27 4.14
CA THR A 185 -16.42 -0.68 2.74
C THR A 185 -15.25 -0.08 1.95
N ALA A 186 -14.81 -0.78 0.90
CA ALA A 186 -13.71 -0.32 0.07
C ALA A 186 -13.87 -0.73 -1.40
N MET A 187 -13.27 0.06 -2.28
CA MET A 187 -12.97 -0.33 -3.66
C MET A 187 -11.59 -0.98 -3.71
N ASP A 188 -11.57 -2.22 -4.18
CA ASP A 188 -10.40 -3.01 -4.45
C ASP A 188 -10.13 -3.07 -5.97
N PRO A 189 -8.95 -2.64 -6.45
CA PRO A 189 -8.59 -2.68 -7.87
C PRO A 189 -8.54 -4.09 -8.51
N ILE A 190 -8.72 -5.16 -7.74
CA ILE A 190 -8.76 -6.55 -8.21
C ILE A 190 -10.13 -7.16 -7.92
N ASP A 191 -10.63 -7.00 -6.69
CA ASP A 191 -11.81 -7.74 -6.22
C ASP A 191 -13.12 -6.91 -6.30
N GLY A 192 -13.01 -5.60 -6.58
CA GLY A 192 -14.16 -4.70 -6.71
C GLY A 192 -14.68 -4.22 -5.37
N TYR A 193 -15.96 -4.46 -5.05
CA TYR A 193 -16.55 -4.12 -3.76
C TYR A 193 -16.12 -5.12 -2.68
N VAL A 194 -15.45 -4.63 -1.63
CA VAL A 194 -14.95 -5.47 -0.51
C VAL A 194 -15.17 -4.77 0.83
N HIS A 195 -14.94 -5.52 1.91
CA HIS A 195 -14.91 -4.98 3.27
C HIS A 195 -13.47 -4.97 3.81
N LEU A 196 -13.16 -4.05 4.73
CA LEU A 196 -11.86 -4.03 5.38
C LEU A 196 -11.66 -5.27 6.28
N SER A 197 -12.75 -5.89 6.74
CA SER A 197 -12.71 -7.16 7.45
C SER A 197 -12.19 -8.34 6.60
N ASP A 198 -12.31 -8.29 5.26
CA ASP A 198 -11.67 -9.24 4.35
C ASP A 198 -10.14 -9.22 4.48
N TYR A 199 -9.61 -8.09 4.95
CA TYR A 199 -8.21 -7.80 5.26
C TYR A 199 -7.92 -7.87 6.77
N ALA A 200 -8.75 -8.57 7.52
CA ALA A 200 -8.67 -8.71 8.98
C ALA A 200 -8.60 -7.34 9.69
N ASN A 201 -9.28 -6.33 9.15
CA ASN A 201 -9.32 -4.96 9.68
C ASN A 201 -7.94 -4.31 9.83
N THR A 202 -6.89 -4.81 9.17
CA THR A 202 -5.50 -4.38 9.40
C THR A 202 -4.96 -3.54 8.25
N ILE A 203 -4.50 -2.32 8.58
CA ILE A 203 -3.76 -1.46 7.64
C ILE A 203 -2.30 -1.30 8.05
N TYR A 204 -1.43 -1.08 7.07
CA TYR A 204 0.02 -0.90 7.25
C TYR A 204 0.52 0.49 6.85
N SER A 205 -0.33 1.26 6.16
CA SER A 205 -0.05 2.61 5.68
C SER A 205 -1.38 3.23 5.25
N VAL A 206 -1.48 4.55 5.33
CA VAL A 206 -2.60 5.32 4.76
C VAL A 206 -2.04 6.45 3.90
N ARG A 207 -2.75 6.77 2.83
CA ARG A 207 -2.53 7.94 1.97
C ARG A 207 -3.88 8.60 1.78
N VAL A 208 -3.94 9.91 1.86
CA VAL A 208 -5.15 10.66 1.51
C VAL A 208 -4.78 11.62 0.39
N VAL A 209 -5.38 11.41 -0.78
CA VAL A 209 -5.20 12.29 -1.93
C VAL A 209 -6.42 13.19 -1.96
N THR A 210 -6.22 14.49 -1.76
CA THR A 210 -7.31 15.47 -1.76
C THR A 210 -7.01 16.58 -2.74
N GLY A 211 -8.03 17.36 -3.09
CA GLY A 211 -7.88 18.54 -3.93
C GLY A 211 -8.67 19.71 -3.36
N GLY A 212 -8.25 20.91 -3.76
CA GLY A 212 -8.98 22.13 -3.49
C GLY A 212 -8.63 23.17 -4.56
N PHE A 213 -9.66 23.81 -5.12
CA PHE A 213 -9.43 25.11 -5.75
C PHE A 213 -9.24 26.11 -4.61
N TYR A 214 -8.04 26.68 -4.51
CA TYR A 214 -7.85 27.92 -3.77
C TYR A 214 -8.53 29.08 -4.51
#